data_AF-A0A920NYJ2-F1
#
_entry.id   AF-A0A920NYJ2-F1
#
_cell.length_a   1.000
_cell.length_b   1.000
_cell.length_c   1.000
_cell.angle_alpha   90.00
_cell.angle_beta   90.00
_cell.angle_gamma   90.00
#
_symmetry.space_group_name_H-M   'P 1'
#
loop_
_entity.id
_entity.type
_entity.pdbx_description
1 polymer ?
#
loop_
_entity_poly.entity_id
_entity_poly.type
_entity_poly.pdbx_seq_one_letter_code
_entity_poly.pdbx_strand_id
1 'polypeptide(L)' 'MGAWLLVRDYIQWTLNYIGAKNKEIMYIGRNPAASPATGYSKRHLAQQNDIIDKVFK' A
#
# COMPACT_ATOMS: atom_id res chain seq x y z
N MET A 1 -4.07 -4.80 5.21
CA MET A 1 -4.15 -4.32 6.61
C MET A 1 -3.45 -2.98 6.71
N GLY A 2 -3.82 -2.14 7.69
CA GLY A 2 -3.27 -0.79 7.84
C GLY A 2 -4.23 0.32 7.38
N ALA A 3 -3.72 1.54 7.25
CA ALA A 3 -4.55 2.73 7.01
C ALA A 3 -5.24 2.78 5.64
N TRP A 4 -4.77 2.00 4.65
CA TRP A 4 -5.21 2.09 3.26
C TRP A 4 -6.73 2.15 3.08
N LEU A 5 -7.48 1.22 3.68
CA LEU A 5 -8.94 1.17 3.53
C LEU A 5 -9.65 2.40 4.11
N LEU A 6 -9.06 3.04 5.14
CA LEU A 6 -9.64 4.23 5.75
C LEU A 6 -9.30 5.49 4.96
N VAL A 7 -8.05 5.61 4.49
CA VAL A 7 -7.54 6.88 3.94
C VAL A 7 -7.72 7.01 2.43
N ARG A 8 -7.82 5.89 1.69
CA ARG A 8 -7.86 5.88 0.22
C ARG A 8 -8.92 6.84 -0.33
N ASP A 9 -10.14 6.78 0.19
CA ASP A 9 -11.27 7.53 -0.34
C ASP A 9 -11.14 9.03 -0.05
N TYR A 10 -10.61 9.40 1.13
CA TYR A 10 -10.32 10.80 1.46
C TYR A 10 -9.21 11.39 0.60
N ILE A 11 -8.15 10.63 0.34
CA ILE A 11 -7.07 11.06 -0.55
C ILE A 11 -7.64 11.24 -1.97
N GLN A 12 -8.46 10.30 -2.46
CA GLN A 12 -9.07 10.37 -3.79
C GLN A 12 -9.98 11.59 -3.93
N TRP A 13 -10.83 11.83 -2.94
CA TRP A 13 -11.68 13.00 -2.88
C TRP A 13 -10.86 14.30 -2.89
N THR A 14 -9.79 14.37 -2.09
CA THR A 14 -8.93 15.55 -2.01
C THR A 14 -8.24 15.84 -3.33
N LEU A 15 -7.67 14.82 -3.99
CA LEU A 15 -7.02 14.96 -5.31
C LEU A 15 -8.02 15.46 -6.38
N ASN A 16 -9.26 14.99 -6.33
CA ASN A 16 -10.32 15.46 -7.20
C ASN A 16 -10.71 16.91 -6.91
N TYR A 17 -10.85 17.25 -5.62
CA TYR A 17 -11.26 18.58 -5.16
C TYR A 17 -10.24 19.66 -5.53
N ILE A 18 -8.94 19.41 -5.33
CA ILE A 18 -7.88 20.38 -5.66
C ILE A 18 -7.55 20.42 -7.16
N GLY A 19 -8.18 19.57 -7.98
CA GLY A 19 -7.89 19.49 -9.41
C GLY A 19 -6.47 19.01 -9.72
N ALA A 20 -5.94 18.07 -8.92
CA ALA A 20 -4.58 17.57 -9.10
C ALA A 20 -4.36 17.01 -10.52
N LYS A 21 -3.16 17.20 -11.08
CA LYS A 21 -2.79 16.61 -12.38
C LYS A 21 -2.82 15.08 -12.33
N ASN A 22 -2.33 14.51 -11.24
CA ASN A 22 -2.34 13.06 -10.98
C ASN A 22 -3.42 12.73 -9.96
N LYS A 23 -4.46 12.01 -10.39
CA LYS A 23 -5.62 11.67 -9.57
C LYS A 23 -5.70 10.19 -9.22
N GLU A 24 -4.93 9.35 -9.90
CA GLU A 24 -4.93 7.91 -9.63
C GLU A 24 -4.08 7.60 -8.41
N ILE A 25 -4.66 6.81 -7.51
CA ILE A 25 -4.00 6.35 -6.30
C ILE A 25 -3.81 4.84 -6.41
N MET A 26 -2.56 4.40 -6.29
CA MET A 26 -2.20 2.99 -6.29
C MET A 26 -1.81 2.53 -4.88
N TYR A 27 -2.13 1.28 -4.57
CA TYR A 27 -1.70 0.63 -3.33
C TYR A 27 -0.42 -0.16 -3.57
N ILE A 28 0.56 0.01 -2.67
CA ILE A 28 1.75 -0.84 -2.60
C ILE A 28 1.84 -1.38 -1.17
N GLY A 29 1.90 -2.69 -1.03
CA GLY A 29 2.02 -3.35 0.27
C GLY A 29 1.88 -4.85 0.20
N ARG A 30 1.80 -5.50 1.37
CA ARG A 30 1.58 -6.95 1.47
C ARG A 30 0.18 -7.32 0.99
N ASN A 31 0.07 -8.53 0.44
CA ASN A 31 -1.22 -9.14 0.08
C ASN A 31 -2.13 -9.29 1.31
N PRO A 32 -3.46 -9.25 1.13
CA PRO A 32 -4.42 -9.52 2.20
C PRO A 32 -4.16 -10.89 2.84
N ALA A 33 -4.14 -10.93 4.17
CA ALA A 33 -3.96 -12.15 4.95
C ALA A 33 -4.75 -12.04 6.26
N ALA A 34 -5.16 -13.19 6.80
CA ALA A 34 -5.85 -13.24 8.10
C ALA A 34 -4.93 -12.84 9.25
N SER A 35 -3.63 -13.20 9.18
CA SER A 35 -2.61 -12.76 10.13
C SER A 35 -1.99 -11.42 9.70
N PRO A 36 -1.64 -10.51 10.64
CA PRO A 36 -0.96 -9.25 10.32
C PRO A 36 0.37 -9.43 9.58
N ALA A 37 1.10 -10.52 9.87
CA ALA A 37 2.36 -10.87 9.22
C ALA A 37 2.61 -12.38 9.24
N THR A 38 3.55 -12.84 8.41
CA THR A 38 4.08 -14.19 8.52
C THR A 38 5.03 -14.31 9.72
N GLY A 39 4.89 -15.36 10.52
CA GLY A 39 5.82 -15.68 11.61
C GLY A 39 7.16 -16.24 11.16
N TYR A 40 7.32 -16.56 9.87
CA TYR A 40 8.55 -17.10 9.32
C TYR A 40 9.47 -15.97 8.84
N SER A 41 10.55 -15.71 9.58
CA SER A 41 11.47 -14.57 9.36
C SER A 41 11.95 -14.44 7.91
N LYS A 42 12.37 -15.54 7.27
CA LYS A 42 12.85 -15.50 5.87
C LYS A 42 11.76 -15.05 4.89
N ARG A 43 10.50 -15.48 5.08
CA ARG A 43 9.37 -14.99 4.26
C ARG A 43 9.04 -13.54 4.58
N HIS A 44 9.15 -13.13 5.84
CA HIS A 44 8.92 -11.75 6.25
C HIS A 44 9.89 -10.78 5.56
N LEU A 45 11.19 -11.10 5.56
CA LEU A 45 12.22 -10.32 4.87
C LEU A 45 12.00 -10.29 3.35
N ALA A 46 11.66 -11.43 2.75
CA ALA A 46 11.37 -11.50 1.31
C ALA A 46 10.19 -10.58 0.93
N GLN A 47 9.11 -10.56 1.72
CA GLN A 47 7.98 -9.66 1.51
C GLN A 47 8.36 -8.19 1.66
N GLN A 48 9.26 -7.86 2.58
CA GLN A 48 9.71 -6.48 2.78
C GLN A 48 10.53 -6.00 1.58
N ASN A 49 11.45 -6.83 1.08
CA ASN A 49 12.26 -6.52 -0.09
C ASN A 49 11.40 -6.37 -1.35
N ASP A 50 10.41 -7.24 -1.55
CA ASP A 50 9.47 -7.14 -2.68
C ASP A 50 8.69 -5.81 -2.68
N ILE A 51 8.31 -5.29 -1.52
CA ILE A 51 7.67 -3.97 -1.41
C ILE A 51 8.64 -2.86 -1.86
N ILE A 52 9.88 -2.89 -1.37
CA ILE A 52 10.90 -1.88 -1.72
C ILE A 52 11.19 -1.93 -3.21
N ASP A 53 11.37 -3.13 -3.77
CA ASP A 53 11.63 -3.33 -5.19
C ASP A 53 10.48 -2.82 -6.07
N LYS A 54 9.23 -2.95 -5.62
CA LYS A 54 8.04 -2.42 -6.32
C LYS A 54 7.90 -0.90 -6.24
N VAL A 55 8.48 -0.25 -5.24
CA VAL A 55 8.43 1.22 -5.08
C VAL A 55 9.45 1.91 -5.99
N PHE A 56 10.63 1.31 -6.16
CA PHE A 56 11.74 1.91 -6.90
C PHE A 56 11.90 1.40 -8.34
N LYS A 57 11.08 0.43 -8.75
CA LYS A 57 10.89 0.08 -10.16
C LYS A 57 9.83 0.97 -10.79
#